data_AF-A0A099T5X9-F1
#
_entry.id   AF-A0A099T5X9-F1
#
_cell.length_a   1.000
_cell.length_b   1.000
_cell.length_c   1.000
_cell.angle_alpha   90.00
_cell.angle_beta   90.00
_cell.angle_gamma   90.00
#
_symmetry.space_group_name_H-M   'P 1'
#
loop_
_entity.id
_entity.type
_entity.pdbx_description
1 polymer ?
#
loop_
_entity_poly.entity_id
_entity_poly.type
_entity_poly.pdbx_seq_one_letter_code
_entity_poly.pdbx_strand_id
1 'polypeptide(L)'
;MHYSRFFMMIGTSTVVMFVLMYLNTYLWGHIFFSETRLYMAILMGATMAVIMLAYMLSMYQNTKANITIFVGAIVLFAASLWLVRGQFTVQDKSYMRAMIPHHSIAIMTSTRAEITDPRVRGLADDIIYAQDKEIAEMRYLIADIGANGEASATRSGTPAQVLDAQQALQTEVVSKVDPEFLTEDEIAAVFPNGGDCRFAYTSDSPAVLVTGETGEGSAAAMKISGDLVRLNAQGENAFSEGPLSAEIAETNGDLTDLIVSAGTDYEAGFRGQLTCSG
;
A
#
# COMPACT_ATOMS: atom_id res chain seq x y z
N MET A 1 30.78 34.06 -10.87
CA MET A 1 29.53 34.03 -10.07
C MET A 1 29.87 33.74 -8.61
N HIS A 2 29.02 34.12 -7.64
CA HIS A 2 29.19 33.69 -6.26
C HIS A 2 28.73 32.24 -6.08
N TYR A 3 29.53 31.41 -5.39
CA TYR A 3 29.19 30.02 -5.05
C TYR A 3 27.88 29.90 -4.26
N SER A 4 27.47 30.94 -3.52
CA SER A 4 26.19 30.96 -2.81
C SER A 4 24.99 30.75 -3.75
N ARG A 5 25.01 31.35 -4.96
CA ARG A 5 23.94 31.16 -5.95
C ARG A 5 23.91 29.73 -6.49
N PHE A 6 25.08 29.11 -6.68
CA PHE A 6 25.19 27.72 -7.08
C PHE A 6 24.53 26.79 -6.04
N PHE A 7 24.90 26.95 -4.77
CA PHE A 7 24.30 26.14 -3.70
C PHE A 7 22.80 26.41 -3.51
N MET A 8 22.35 27.66 -3.63
CA MET A 8 20.91 27.97 -3.61
C MET A 8 20.18 27.25 -4.75
N MET A 9 20.73 27.26 -5.97
CA MET A 9 20.13 26.59 -7.12
C MET A 9 20.03 25.08 -6.91
N ILE A 10 21.11 24.44 -6.43
CA ILE A 10 21.10 23.00 -6.13
C ILE A 10 20.11 22.67 -5.01
N GLY A 11 20.16 23.42 -3.90
CA GLY A 11 19.30 23.19 -2.73
C GLY A 11 17.82 23.36 -3.07
N THR A 12 17.46 24.48 -3.71
CA THR A 12 16.06 24.74 -4.13
C THR A 12 15.56 23.67 -5.10
N SER A 13 16.35 23.32 -6.12
CA SER A 13 15.98 22.27 -7.08
C SER A 13 15.80 20.92 -6.39
N THR A 14 16.66 20.57 -5.43
CA THR A 14 16.56 19.32 -4.67
C THR A 14 15.27 19.25 -3.86
N VAL A 15 14.92 20.34 -3.16
CA VAL A 15 13.66 20.43 -2.40
C VAL A 15 12.44 20.35 -3.32
N VAL A 16 12.46 21.09 -4.43
CA VAL A 16 11.38 21.05 -5.41
C VAL A 16 11.22 19.64 -5.97
N MET A 17 12.31 19.00 -6.41
CA MET A 17 12.26 17.63 -6.93
C MET A 17 11.74 16.62 -5.90
N PHE A 18 12.14 16.74 -4.63
CA PHE A 18 11.61 15.91 -3.55
C PHE A 18 10.07 16.03 -3.44
N VAL A 19 9.53 17.25 -3.51
CA VAL A 19 8.08 17.48 -3.49
C VAL A 19 7.42 16.94 -4.75
N LEU A 20 7.99 17.19 -5.93
CA LEU A 20 7.45 16.74 -7.21
C LEU A 20 7.33 15.21 -7.31
N MET A 21 8.22 14.46 -6.64
CA MET A 21 8.13 12.99 -6.57
C MET A 21 6.83 12.49 -5.93
N TYR A 22 6.09 13.30 -5.17
CA TYR A 22 4.80 12.91 -4.59
C TYR A 22 3.61 13.11 -5.54
N LEU A 23 3.77 13.90 -6.62
CA LEU A 23 2.68 14.23 -7.55
C LEU A 23 2.18 13.04 -8.38
N ASN A 24 2.93 11.93 -8.43
CA ASN A 24 2.51 10.71 -9.10
C ASN A 24 1.73 9.74 -8.21
N THR A 25 1.48 10.10 -6.94
CA THR A 25 0.67 9.30 -6.03
C THR A 25 -0.79 9.37 -6.45
N TYR A 26 -1.46 8.22 -6.62
CA TYR A 26 -2.80 8.12 -7.19
C TYR A 26 -3.89 8.82 -6.36
N LEU A 27 -3.95 8.49 -5.07
CA LEU A 27 -4.90 9.06 -4.12
C LEU A 27 -4.20 9.99 -3.13
N TRP A 28 -4.86 11.08 -2.76
CA TRP A 28 -4.35 12.04 -1.77
C TRP A 28 -4.07 11.40 -0.41
N GLY A 29 -4.93 10.47 0.02
CA GLY A 29 -4.77 9.72 1.28
C GLY A 29 -3.56 8.78 1.29
N HIS A 30 -2.86 8.61 0.16
CA HIS A 30 -1.67 7.76 0.06
C HIS A 30 -0.35 8.55 0.19
N ILE A 31 -0.40 9.86 0.42
CA ILE A 31 0.81 10.68 0.56
C ILE A 31 1.36 10.55 1.98
N PHE A 32 2.48 9.83 2.09
CA PHE A 32 3.22 9.66 3.34
C PHE A 32 4.69 9.98 3.14
N PHE A 33 5.34 10.53 4.16
CA PHE A 33 6.78 10.78 4.13
C PHE A 33 7.57 9.47 3.96
N SER A 34 8.66 9.54 3.17
CA SER A 34 9.57 8.42 2.92
C SER A 34 11.03 8.86 3.06
N GLU A 35 11.76 8.21 3.97
CA GLU A 35 13.21 8.39 4.12
C GLU A 35 13.95 8.04 2.82
N THR A 36 13.54 6.96 2.14
CA THR A 36 14.16 6.54 0.88
C THR A 36 14.03 7.61 -0.21
N ARG A 37 12.86 8.25 -0.34
CA ARG A 37 12.68 9.37 -1.28
C ARG A 37 13.56 10.56 -0.92
N LEU A 38 13.71 10.87 0.37
CA LEU A 38 14.59 11.94 0.83
C LEU A 38 16.06 11.65 0.47
N TYR A 39 16.54 10.44 0.75
CA TYR A 39 17.92 10.06 0.41
C TYR A 39 18.15 10.04 -1.11
N MET A 40 17.16 9.61 -1.91
CA MET A 40 17.25 9.70 -3.36
C MET A 40 17.27 11.15 -3.87
N ALA A 41 16.50 12.06 -3.26
CA ALA A 41 16.56 13.48 -3.61
C ALA A 41 17.96 14.07 -3.34
N ILE A 42 18.55 13.75 -2.19
CA ILE A 42 19.92 14.17 -1.85
C ILE A 42 20.95 13.58 -2.84
N LEU A 43 20.81 12.30 -3.20
CA LEU A 43 21.67 11.64 -4.19
C LEU A 43 21.60 12.33 -5.56
N MET A 44 20.39 12.64 -6.04
CA MET A 44 20.18 13.38 -7.29
C MET A 44 20.75 14.79 -7.22
N GLY A 45 20.53 15.51 -6.11
CA GLY A 45 21.09 16.84 -5.87
C GLY A 45 22.62 16.87 -5.86
N ALA A 46 23.25 15.88 -5.23
CA ALA A 46 24.70 15.70 -5.23
C ALA A 46 25.24 15.44 -6.64
N THR A 47 24.57 14.57 -7.40
CA THR A 47 24.90 14.27 -8.80
C THR A 47 24.82 15.52 -9.67
N MET A 48 23.73 16.29 -9.52
CA MET A 48 23.50 17.53 -10.23
C MET A 48 24.59 18.57 -9.91
N ALA A 49 25.01 18.68 -8.64
CA ALA A 49 26.10 19.57 -8.26
C ALA A 49 27.41 19.26 -9.00
N VAL A 50 27.78 17.97 -9.12
CA VAL A 50 28.96 17.53 -9.88
C VAL A 50 28.84 17.91 -11.35
N ILE A 51 27.72 17.53 -12.00
CA ILE A 51 27.51 17.77 -13.43
C ILE A 51 27.53 19.28 -13.72
N MET A 52 26.75 20.07 -12.98
CA MET A 52 26.62 21.50 -13.20
C MET A 52 27.94 22.24 -12.99
N LEU A 53 28.68 21.92 -11.92
CA LEU A 53 29.98 22.55 -11.68
C LEU A 53 30.99 22.22 -12.79
N ALA A 54 30.99 20.98 -13.30
CA ALA A 54 31.87 20.56 -14.39
C ALA A 54 31.65 21.37 -15.68
N TYR A 55 30.39 21.65 -16.04
CA TYR A 55 30.08 22.49 -17.21
C TYR A 55 30.36 23.98 -16.99
N MET A 56 30.38 24.45 -15.74
CA MET A 56 30.52 25.88 -15.41
C MET A 56 31.90 26.26 -14.85
N LEU A 57 32.93 25.42 -15.02
CA LEU A 57 34.26 25.66 -14.45
C LEU A 57 34.87 27.02 -14.83
N SER A 58 34.63 27.51 -16.05
CA SER A 58 35.11 28.82 -16.51
C SER A 58 34.53 30.00 -15.71
N MET A 59 33.39 29.81 -15.03
CA MET A 59 32.72 30.82 -14.23
C MET A 59 33.16 30.82 -12.75
N TYR A 60 33.79 29.74 -12.30
CA TYR A 60 34.20 29.48 -10.93
C TYR A 60 35.73 29.31 -10.86
N GLN A 61 36.45 30.41 -10.73
CA GLN A 61 37.90 30.46 -10.90
C GLN A 61 38.70 29.90 -9.70
N ASN A 62 38.06 29.68 -8.53
CA ASN A 62 38.77 29.17 -7.36
C ASN A 62 38.87 27.63 -7.41
N THR A 63 40.00 27.14 -7.88
CA THR A 63 40.27 25.70 -8.00
C THR A 63 40.12 24.94 -6.69
N LYS A 64 40.56 25.51 -5.56
CA LYS A 64 40.44 24.86 -4.25
C LYS A 64 38.97 24.68 -3.86
N ALA A 65 38.17 25.74 -4.00
CA ALA A 65 36.75 25.68 -3.72
C ALA A 65 36.03 24.67 -4.63
N ASN A 66 36.37 24.63 -5.92
CA ASN A 66 35.79 23.66 -6.86
C ASN A 66 36.11 22.22 -6.45
N ILE A 67 37.36 21.93 -6.12
CA ILE A 67 37.78 20.59 -5.66
C ILE A 67 37.02 20.21 -4.40
N THR A 68 36.90 21.12 -3.42
CA THR A 68 36.13 20.87 -2.19
C THR A 68 34.66 20.54 -2.50
N ILE A 69 34.04 21.24 -3.46
CA ILE A 69 32.65 20.97 -3.86
C ILE A 69 32.52 19.59 -4.51
N PHE A 70 33.42 19.24 -5.44
CA PHE A 70 33.40 17.92 -6.08
C PHE A 70 33.56 16.80 -5.05
N VAL A 71 34.56 16.90 -4.17
CA VAL A 71 34.80 15.89 -3.14
C VAL A 71 33.60 15.80 -2.19
N GLY A 72 33.07 16.94 -1.74
CA GLY A 72 31.89 16.99 -0.88
C GLY A 72 30.66 16.35 -1.53
N ALA A 73 30.41 16.63 -2.81
CA ALA A 73 29.30 16.04 -3.56
C ALA A 73 29.47 14.54 -3.79
N ILE A 74 30.68 14.06 -4.08
CA ILE A 74 30.98 12.62 -4.22
C ILE A 74 30.77 11.88 -2.89
N VAL A 75 31.23 12.46 -1.78
CA VAL A 75 31.02 11.88 -0.44
C VAL A 75 29.53 11.84 -0.09
N LEU A 76 28.81 12.94 -0.34
CA LEU A 76 27.37 13.00 -0.11
C LEU A 76 26.61 11.96 -0.96
N PHE A 77 26.98 11.84 -2.24
CA PHE A 77 26.45 10.83 -3.14
C PHE A 77 26.66 9.41 -2.60
N ALA A 78 27.90 9.08 -2.20
CA ALA A 78 28.23 7.75 -1.69
C ALA A 78 27.48 7.43 -0.39
N ALA A 79 27.37 8.40 0.52
CA ALA A 79 26.62 8.25 1.77
C ALA A 79 25.12 8.05 1.51
N SER A 80 24.50 8.86 0.65
CA SER A 80 23.09 8.71 0.28
C SER A 80 22.83 7.38 -0.44
N LEU A 81 23.72 6.96 -1.35
CA LEU A 81 23.60 5.67 -2.03
C LEU A 81 23.69 4.50 -1.05
N TRP A 82 24.60 4.57 -0.08
CA TRP A 82 24.72 3.57 0.97
C TRP A 82 23.46 3.48 1.83
N LEU A 83 22.85 4.61 2.22
CA LEU A 83 21.59 4.62 2.96
C LEU A 83 20.43 4.04 2.14
N VAL A 84 20.27 4.46 0.88
CA VAL A 84 19.24 3.94 -0.03
C VAL A 84 19.39 2.44 -0.26
N ARG A 85 20.62 1.93 -0.38
CA ARG A 85 20.87 0.50 -0.61
C ARG A 85 20.80 -0.33 0.67
N GLY A 86 21.10 0.29 1.81
CA GLY A 86 21.20 -0.37 3.09
C GLY A 86 19.88 -0.48 3.86
N GLN A 87 18.97 0.48 3.68
CA GLN A 87 17.64 0.50 4.34
C GLN A 87 17.67 0.45 5.87
N PHE A 88 18.83 0.65 6.52
CA PHE A 88 19.02 0.47 7.97
C PHE A 88 18.20 1.42 8.86
N THR A 89 17.69 2.52 8.29
CA THR A 89 16.88 3.52 9.00
C THR A 89 15.38 3.35 8.78
N VAL A 90 14.97 2.37 7.96
CA VAL A 90 13.57 2.12 7.60
C VAL A 90 13.04 0.97 8.45
N GLN A 91 12.16 1.30 9.40
CA GLN A 91 11.52 0.34 10.32
C GLN A 91 10.05 0.11 9.91
N ASP A 92 9.37 -0.89 10.47
CA ASP A 92 8.04 -1.37 10.06
C ASP A 92 7.05 -0.28 9.64
N LYS A 93 6.80 0.71 10.51
CA LYS A 93 5.86 1.81 10.20
C LYS A 93 6.38 2.75 9.11
N SER A 94 7.69 3.02 9.07
CA SER A 94 8.31 3.83 8.00
C SER A 94 8.27 3.09 6.67
N TYR A 95 8.54 1.77 6.68
CA TYR A 95 8.42 0.89 5.52
C TYR A 95 7.00 0.94 4.96
N MET A 96 5.98 0.65 5.77
CA MET A 96 4.59 0.63 5.32
C MET A 96 4.13 2.02 4.83
N ARG A 97 4.50 3.10 5.54
CA ARG A 97 4.21 4.47 5.09
C ARG A 97 4.86 4.78 3.75
N ALA A 98 6.10 4.38 3.52
CA ALA A 98 6.78 4.59 2.24
C ALA A 98 6.22 3.71 1.11
N MET A 99 5.65 2.56 1.44
CA MET A 99 5.14 1.59 0.49
C MET A 99 3.72 1.92 0.02
N ILE A 100 2.87 2.53 0.85
CA ILE A 100 1.54 3.01 0.41
C ILE A 100 1.60 3.92 -0.84
N PRO A 101 2.41 5.00 -0.91
CA PRO A 101 2.52 5.80 -2.13
C PRO A 101 3.21 5.06 -3.28
N HIS A 102 4.07 4.07 -3.01
CA HIS A 102 4.68 3.23 -4.05
C HIS A 102 3.61 2.36 -4.73
N HIS A 103 2.79 1.69 -3.94
CA HIS A 103 1.66 0.88 -4.39
C HIS A 103 0.62 1.70 -5.14
N SER A 104 0.33 2.90 -4.62
CA SER A 104 -0.54 3.88 -5.24
C SER A 104 -0.14 4.19 -6.70
N ILE A 105 1.16 4.33 -6.99
CA ILE A 105 1.64 4.58 -8.37
C ILE A 105 1.37 3.37 -9.28
N ALA A 106 1.50 2.15 -8.75
CA ALA A 106 1.23 0.93 -9.50
C ALA A 106 -0.26 0.80 -9.85
N ILE A 107 -1.16 1.15 -8.93
CA ILE A 107 -2.60 1.24 -9.18
C ILE A 107 -2.87 2.27 -10.29
N MET A 108 -2.39 3.51 -10.15
CA MET A 108 -2.57 4.55 -11.18
C MET A 108 -2.16 4.06 -12.56
N THR A 109 -0.98 3.44 -12.66
CA THR A 109 -0.42 2.99 -13.94
C THR A 109 -1.24 1.85 -14.51
N SER A 110 -1.63 0.86 -13.69
CA SER A 110 -2.41 -0.31 -14.11
C SER A 110 -3.84 0.05 -14.49
N THR A 111 -4.42 1.09 -13.88
CA THR A 111 -5.76 1.59 -14.17
C THR A 111 -5.78 2.46 -15.43
N ARG A 112 -4.75 3.28 -15.67
CA ARG A 112 -4.76 4.31 -16.73
C ARG A 112 -3.99 3.96 -18.00
N ALA A 113 -3.13 2.94 -17.97
CA ALA A 113 -2.39 2.52 -19.16
C ALA A 113 -3.33 1.95 -20.23
N GLU A 114 -3.03 2.24 -21.50
CA GLU A 114 -3.76 1.72 -22.66
C GLU A 114 -3.36 0.25 -22.92
N ILE A 115 -3.87 -0.66 -22.08
CA ILE A 115 -3.60 -2.09 -22.14
C ILE A 115 -4.68 -2.77 -22.98
N THR A 116 -4.28 -3.38 -24.10
CA THR A 116 -5.19 -4.00 -25.06
C THR A 116 -5.10 -5.53 -25.13
N ASP A 117 -3.96 -6.13 -24.75
CA ASP A 117 -3.83 -7.59 -24.67
C ASP A 117 -4.58 -8.10 -23.41
N PRO A 118 -5.55 -9.02 -23.56
CA PRO A 118 -6.36 -9.50 -22.43
C PRO A 118 -5.55 -10.15 -21.30
N ARG A 119 -4.41 -10.77 -21.61
CA ARG A 119 -3.54 -11.38 -20.59
C ARG A 119 -2.86 -10.31 -19.74
N VAL A 120 -2.47 -9.21 -20.38
CA VAL A 120 -1.85 -8.07 -19.70
C VAL A 120 -2.89 -7.30 -18.90
N ARG A 121 -4.15 -7.22 -19.38
CA ARG A 121 -5.26 -6.66 -18.61
C ARG A 121 -5.51 -7.46 -17.34
N GLY A 122 -5.60 -8.79 -17.46
CA GLY A 122 -5.72 -9.68 -16.29
C GLY A 122 -4.59 -9.47 -15.27
N LEU A 123 -3.34 -9.42 -15.73
CA LEU A 123 -2.20 -9.10 -14.86
C LEU A 123 -2.33 -7.72 -14.18
N ALA A 124 -2.81 -6.72 -14.90
CA ALA A 124 -3.01 -5.37 -14.36
C ALA A 124 -4.15 -5.32 -13.33
N ASP A 125 -5.21 -6.12 -13.53
CA ASP A 125 -6.31 -6.28 -12.56
C ASP A 125 -5.82 -6.99 -11.29
N ASP A 126 -5.02 -8.05 -11.43
CA ASP A 126 -4.39 -8.75 -10.29
C ASP A 126 -3.47 -7.80 -9.51
N ILE A 127 -2.71 -6.94 -10.21
CA ILE A 127 -1.88 -5.91 -9.57
C ILE A 127 -2.77 -4.92 -8.82
N ILE A 128 -3.84 -4.39 -9.41
CA ILE A 128 -4.73 -3.43 -8.73
C ILE A 128 -5.28 -4.05 -7.45
N TYR A 129 -5.84 -5.26 -7.54
CA TYR A 129 -6.40 -5.97 -6.38
C TYR A 129 -5.37 -6.16 -5.26
N ALA A 130 -4.20 -6.72 -5.59
CA ALA A 130 -3.15 -6.96 -4.60
C ALA A 130 -2.71 -5.66 -3.91
N GLN A 131 -2.54 -4.59 -4.69
CA GLN A 131 -2.00 -3.32 -4.20
C GLN A 131 -3.03 -2.56 -3.35
N ASP A 132 -4.31 -2.56 -3.72
CA ASP A 132 -5.39 -1.97 -2.91
C ASP A 132 -5.50 -2.69 -1.55
N LYS A 133 -5.52 -4.03 -1.56
CA LYS A 133 -5.54 -4.85 -0.35
C LYS A 133 -4.36 -4.56 0.56
N GLU A 134 -3.15 -4.60 0.00
CA GLU A 134 -1.91 -4.35 0.76
C GLU A 134 -1.89 -2.92 1.33
N ILE A 135 -2.45 -1.93 0.64
CA ILE A 135 -2.61 -0.57 1.19
C ILE A 135 -3.54 -0.56 2.41
N ALA A 136 -4.67 -1.26 2.35
CA ALA A 136 -5.61 -1.35 3.47
C ALA A 136 -4.98 -2.08 4.67
N GLU A 137 -4.28 -3.19 4.42
CA GLU A 137 -3.55 -3.95 5.44
C GLU A 137 -2.44 -3.11 6.09
N MET A 138 -1.62 -2.41 5.28
CA MET A 138 -0.58 -1.51 5.79
C MET A 138 -1.16 -0.38 6.65
N ARG A 139 -2.29 0.21 6.24
CA ARG A 139 -2.97 1.25 7.03
C ARG A 139 -3.47 0.72 8.36
N TYR A 140 -4.01 -0.50 8.38
CA TYR A 140 -4.44 -1.18 9.59
C TYR A 140 -3.24 -1.43 10.51
N LEU A 141 -2.20 -2.11 10.02
CA LEU A 141 -1.01 -2.46 10.81
C LEU A 141 -0.26 -1.23 11.34
N ILE A 142 -0.16 -0.13 10.57
CA ILE A 142 0.44 1.12 11.08
C ILE A 142 -0.32 1.62 12.30
N ALA A 143 -1.66 1.53 12.29
CA ALA A 143 -2.49 2.00 13.36
C ALA A 143 -2.49 1.05 14.56
N ASP A 144 -2.62 -0.25 14.29
CA ASP A 144 -2.58 -1.31 15.31
C ASP A 144 -1.24 -1.31 16.06
N ILE A 145 -0.10 -1.35 15.35
CA ILE A 145 1.23 -1.25 15.98
C ILE A 145 1.39 0.09 16.72
N GLY A 146 0.72 1.15 16.26
CA GLY A 146 0.69 2.44 16.94
C GLY A 146 -0.04 2.42 18.28
N ALA A 147 -1.13 1.67 18.39
CA ALA A 147 -1.99 1.59 19.56
C ALA A 147 -1.59 0.46 20.52
N ASN A 148 -1.24 -0.70 19.97
CA ASN A 148 -1.10 -1.97 20.68
C ASN A 148 0.36 -2.46 20.75
N GLY A 149 1.28 -1.84 19.99
CA GLY A 149 2.69 -2.22 19.95
C GLY A 149 2.98 -3.36 18.96
N GLU A 150 4.23 -3.84 18.94
CA GLU A 150 4.65 -4.92 18.04
C GLU A 150 4.05 -6.27 18.48
N ALA A 151 3.61 -7.06 17.50
CA ALA A 151 3.08 -8.39 17.75
C ALA A 151 4.14 -9.30 18.39
N SER A 152 3.78 -10.01 19.45
CA SER A 152 4.70 -10.88 20.20
C SER A 152 4.86 -12.28 19.62
N ALA A 153 4.05 -12.67 18.63
CA ALA A 153 4.00 -14.03 18.11
C ALA A 153 4.79 -14.18 16.80
N THR A 154 5.67 -15.18 16.75
CA THR A 154 6.22 -15.69 15.48
C THR A 154 5.15 -16.54 14.81
N ARG A 155 4.77 -16.23 13.56
CA ARG A 155 3.91 -17.12 12.76
C ARG A 155 4.54 -18.51 12.73
N SER A 156 3.94 -19.47 13.44
CA SER A 156 4.37 -20.86 13.41
C SER A 156 3.85 -21.47 12.12
N GLY A 157 4.64 -21.38 11.05
CA GLY A 157 4.30 -22.04 9.80
C GLY A 157 4.28 -23.55 9.99
N THR A 158 3.25 -24.22 9.46
CA THR A 158 3.24 -25.68 9.35
C THR A 158 4.45 -26.11 8.51
N PRO A 159 5.27 -27.08 8.96
CA PRO A 159 6.40 -27.56 8.17
C PRO A 159 5.95 -28.03 6.79
N ALA A 160 6.71 -27.67 5.76
CA ALA A 160 6.43 -28.11 4.40
C ALA A 160 6.42 -29.64 4.33
N GLN A 161 5.34 -30.20 3.76
CA GLN A 161 5.18 -31.64 3.56
C GLN A 161 5.44 -31.98 2.09
N VAL A 162 6.06 -33.14 1.82
CA VAL A 162 6.25 -33.65 0.46
C VAL A 162 4.97 -34.37 0.05
N LEU A 163 4.11 -33.68 -0.70
CA LEU A 163 2.88 -34.20 -1.29
C LEU A 163 3.06 -34.43 -2.80
N ASP A 164 2.24 -35.30 -3.39
CA ASP A 164 2.19 -35.42 -4.84
C ASP A 164 1.50 -34.21 -5.49
N ALA A 165 1.62 -34.08 -6.81
CA ALA A 165 1.09 -32.93 -7.54
C ALA A 165 -0.44 -32.80 -7.43
N GLN A 166 -1.18 -33.91 -7.37
CA GLN A 166 -2.64 -33.87 -7.28
C GLN A 166 -3.09 -33.46 -5.87
N GLN A 167 -2.44 -34.00 -4.85
CA GLN A 167 -2.69 -33.64 -3.44
C GLN A 167 -2.32 -32.19 -3.15
N ALA A 168 -1.21 -31.71 -3.72
CA ALA A 168 -0.80 -30.31 -3.60
C ALA A 168 -1.84 -29.36 -4.22
N LEU A 169 -2.43 -29.72 -5.37
CA LEU A 169 -3.49 -28.93 -6.02
C LEU A 169 -4.84 -29.00 -5.30
N GLN A 170 -5.04 -29.94 -4.37
CA GLN A 170 -6.26 -30.09 -3.58
C GLN A 170 -6.14 -29.52 -2.17
N THR A 171 -4.93 -29.15 -1.74
CA THR A 171 -4.72 -28.60 -0.41
C THR A 171 -5.07 -27.12 -0.42
N GLU A 172 -6.09 -26.76 0.34
CA GLU A 172 -6.49 -25.37 0.50
C GLU A 172 -5.46 -24.60 1.33
N VAL A 173 -5.02 -23.47 0.81
CA VAL A 173 -4.12 -22.56 1.53
C VAL A 173 -4.99 -21.64 2.38
N VAL A 174 -5.45 -22.15 3.53
CA VAL A 174 -6.26 -21.41 4.52
C VAL A 174 -5.53 -20.14 5.05
N SER A 175 -4.23 -19.98 4.77
CA SER A 175 -3.45 -18.81 5.18
C SER A 175 -3.69 -17.55 4.35
N LYS A 176 -4.66 -17.55 3.42
CA LYS A 176 -5.04 -16.38 2.60
C LYS A 176 -6.55 -16.29 2.40
N VAL A 177 -7.27 -16.02 3.49
CA VAL A 177 -8.72 -15.75 3.45
C VAL A 177 -8.93 -14.24 3.25
N ASP A 178 -8.43 -13.77 2.11
CA ASP A 178 -8.47 -12.34 1.77
C ASP A 178 -9.79 -12.02 1.05
N PRO A 179 -10.58 -11.04 1.51
CA PRO A 179 -11.75 -10.57 0.78
C PRO A 179 -11.41 -10.14 -0.66
N GLU A 180 -12.16 -10.66 -1.62
CA GLU A 180 -12.04 -10.29 -3.02
C GLU A 180 -13.02 -9.17 -3.40
N PHE A 181 -12.71 -8.46 -4.49
CA PHE A 181 -13.63 -7.49 -5.06
C PHE A 181 -14.94 -8.15 -5.49
N LEU A 182 -16.04 -7.52 -5.09
CA LEU A 182 -17.39 -7.87 -5.45
C LEU A 182 -17.83 -7.05 -6.67
N THR A 183 -18.36 -7.74 -7.67
CA THR A 183 -19.09 -7.15 -8.78
C THR A 183 -20.52 -6.80 -8.37
N GLU A 184 -21.17 -5.88 -9.07
CA GLU A 184 -22.57 -5.53 -8.78
C GLU A 184 -23.52 -6.73 -8.98
N ASP A 185 -23.22 -7.64 -9.91
CA ASP A 185 -24.01 -8.87 -10.10
C ASP A 185 -23.88 -9.84 -8.92
N GLU A 186 -22.67 -9.98 -8.36
CA GLU A 186 -22.43 -10.77 -7.14
C GLU A 186 -23.13 -10.14 -5.92
N ILE A 187 -23.10 -8.81 -5.81
CA ILE A 187 -23.83 -8.10 -4.75
C ILE A 187 -25.34 -8.33 -4.90
N ALA A 188 -25.88 -8.18 -6.11
CA ALA A 188 -27.30 -8.37 -6.40
C ALA A 188 -27.78 -9.80 -6.13
N ALA A 189 -26.88 -10.80 -6.25
CA ALA A 189 -27.20 -12.19 -5.95
C ALA A 189 -27.52 -12.42 -4.46
N VAL A 190 -26.94 -11.64 -3.54
CA VAL A 190 -27.21 -11.72 -2.09
C VAL A 190 -28.18 -10.63 -1.65
N PHE A 191 -28.01 -9.42 -2.16
CA PHE A 191 -28.80 -8.24 -1.85
C PHE A 191 -29.42 -7.68 -3.13
N PRO A 192 -30.64 -8.11 -3.52
CA PRO A 192 -31.30 -7.64 -4.75
C PRO A 192 -31.48 -6.12 -4.86
N ASN A 193 -31.42 -5.41 -3.72
CA ASN A 193 -31.52 -3.95 -3.63
C ASN A 193 -30.16 -3.24 -3.46
N GLY A 194 -29.02 -3.96 -3.58
CA GLY A 194 -27.67 -3.37 -3.60
C GLY A 194 -26.93 -3.34 -2.26
N GLY A 195 -27.57 -3.76 -1.17
CA GLY A 195 -27.03 -3.72 0.21
C GLY A 195 -27.12 -2.33 0.85
N ASP A 196 -26.92 -2.29 2.16
CA ASP A 196 -27.00 -1.06 2.97
C ASP A 196 -25.64 -0.39 3.08
N CYS A 197 -24.59 -1.10 3.47
CA CYS A 197 -23.23 -0.56 3.56
C CYS A 197 -22.23 -1.36 2.72
N ARG A 198 -21.22 -0.65 2.21
CA ARG A 198 -20.16 -1.19 1.35
C ARG A 198 -18.81 -0.80 1.90
N PHE A 199 -17.97 -1.80 2.18
CA PHE A 199 -16.58 -1.60 2.58
C PHE A 199 -15.65 -1.86 1.39
N ALA A 200 -14.75 -0.92 1.11
CA ALA A 200 -13.74 -1.00 0.07
C ALA A 200 -12.34 -0.77 0.64
N TYR A 201 -11.30 -1.39 0.06
CA TYR A 201 -9.93 -1.25 0.54
C TYR A 201 -9.38 0.19 0.41
N THR A 202 -9.63 0.82 -0.73
CA THR A 202 -9.33 2.22 -1.03
C THR A 202 -10.58 2.92 -1.59
N SER A 203 -10.55 4.25 -1.70
CA SER A 203 -11.71 5.04 -2.14
C SER A 203 -12.14 4.78 -3.57
N ASP A 204 -11.23 4.28 -4.41
CA ASP A 204 -11.46 4.01 -5.82
C ASP A 204 -11.59 2.50 -6.12
N SER A 205 -11.36 1.65 -5.12
CA SER A 205 -11.47 0.19 -5.28
C SER A 205 -12.92 -0.28 -5.15
N PRO A 206 -13.31 -1.39 -5.80
CA PRO A 206 -14.60 -2.05 -5.56
C PRO A 206 -14.77 -2.48 -4.10
N ALA A 207 -16.03 -2.72 -3.72
CA ALA A 207 -16.36 -3.25 -2.40
C ALA A 207 -15.84 -4.69 -2.24
N VAL A 208 -15.41 -5.05 -1.04
CA VAL A 208 -14.99 -6.41 -0.67
C VAL A 208 -15.87 -7.04 0.41
N LEU A 209 -16.63 -6.21 1.11
CA LEU A 209 -17.69 -6.62 2.02
C LEU A 209 -18.90 -5.71 1.80
N VAL A 210 -20.09 -6.28 1.68
CA VAL A 210 -21.35 -5.55 1.64
C VAL A 210 -22.24 -6.06 2.75
N THR A 211 -22.82 -5.18 3.56
CA THR A 211 -23.79 -5.53 4.60
C THR A 211 -25.17 -5.07 4.17
N GLY A 212 -26.21 -5.76 4.63
CA GLY A 212 -27.58 -5.28 4.50
C GLY A 212 -28.63 -6.28 4.94
N GLU A 213 -29.89 -5.90 4.78
CA GLU A 213 -31.01 -6.76 5.13
C GLU A 213 -31.36 -7.79 4.04
N THR A 214 -31.67 -9.01 4.48
CA THR A 214 -32.18 -10.09 3.63
C THR A 214 -33.52 -10.59 4.15
N GLY A 215 -34.19 -11.49 3.41
CA GLY A 215 -35.44 -12.11 3.86
C GLY A 215 -35.32 -12.91 5.16
N GLU A 216 -34.09 -13.22 5.61
CA GLU A 216 -33.81 -13.97 6.84
C GLU A 216 -33.14 -13.09 7.93
N GLY A 217 -33.04 -11.77 7.69
CA GLY A 217 -32.43 -10.79 8.60
C GLY A 217 -31.15 -10.16 8.06
N SER A 218 -30.47 -9.38 8.92
CA SER A 218 -29.22 -8.70 8.59
C SER A 218 -28.11 -9.71 8.26
N ALA A 219 -27.39 -9.45 7.17
CA ALA A 219 -26.32 -10.29 6.68
C ALA A 219 -25.19 -9.46 6.08
N ALA A 220 -24.05 -10.11 5.87
CA ALA A 220 -22.97 -9.58 5.04
C ALA A 220 -22.65 -10.54 3.89
N ALA A 221 -22.20 -10.01 2.77
CA ALA A 221 -21.68 -10.76 1.63
C ALA A 221 -20.21 -10.42 1.42
N MET A 222 -19.40 -11.46 1.23
CA MET A 222 -18.00 -11.34 0.86
C MET A 222 -17.62 -12.45 -0.11
N LYS A 223 -16.61 -12.22 -0.94
CA LYS A 223 -16.08 -13.22 -1.87
C LYS A 223 -14.73 -13.71 -1.39
N ILE A 224 -14.55 -15.03 -1.38
CA ILE A 224 -13.34 -15.69 -0.89
C ILE A 224 -13.01 -16.86 -1.82
N SER A 225 -11.79 -16.89 -2.35
CA SER A 225 -11.32 -17.91 -3.27
C SER A 225 -12.24 -18.11 -4.48
N GLY A 226 -12.84 -17.01 -4.97
CA GLY A 226 -13.81 -17.02 -6.06
C GLY A 226 -15.26 -17.33 -5.65
N ASP A 227 -15.51 -17.78 -4.43
CA ASP A 227 -16.84 -18.18 -3.96
C ASP A 227 -17.50 -17.07 -3.12
N LEU A 228 -18.80 -16.85 -3.37
CA LEU A 228 -19.58 -15.87 -2.63
C LEU A 228 -20.10 -16.47 -1.32
N VAL A 229 -19.69 -15.88 -0.21
CA VAL A 229 -20.05 -16.31 1.14
C VAL A 229 -20.98 -15.29 1.78
N ARG A 230 -22.12 -15.78 2.27
CA ARG A 230 -23.05 -14.99 3.08
C ARG A 230 -22.78 -15.26 4.55
N LEU A 231 -22.53 -14.19 5.31
CA LEU A 231 -22.33 -14.20 6.75
C LEU A 231 -23.61 -13.72 7.45
N ASN A 232 -23.96 -14.35 8.56
CA ASN A 232 -25.12 -13.99 9.36
C ASN A 232 -24.71 -13.00 10.47
N ALA A 233 -25.55 -12.01 10.75
CA ALA A 233 -25.27 -11.04 11.80
C ALA A 233 -25.23 -11.71 13.19
N GLN A 234 -24.16 -11.45 13.94
CA GLN A 234 -23.98 -11.81 15.36
C GLN A 234 -24.13 -10.58 16.27
N GLY A 235 -24.12 -9.39 15.68
CA GLY A 235 -24.28 -8.09 16.33
C GLY A 235 -24.40 -7.00 15.26
N GLU A 236 -24.36 -5.74 15.67
CA GLU A 236 -24.52 -4.60 14.76
C GLU A 236 -23.43 -4.55 13.68
N ASN A 237 -22.19 -4.88 14.05
CA ASN A 237 -21.02 -4.80 13.16
C ASN A 237 -20.22 -6.11 13.07
N ALA A 238 -20.80 -7.23 13.50
CA ALA A 238 -20.12 -8.52 13.53
C ALA A 238 -20.94 -9.56 12.78
N PHE A 239 -20.30 -10.27 11.86
CA PHE A 239 -20.93 -11.26 11.00
C PHE A 239 -20.10 -12.55 11.00
N SER A 240 -20.76 -13.71 10.98
CA SER A 240 -20.07 -14.99 10.87
C SER A 240 -20.88 -16.06 10.15
N GLU A 241 -20.15 -17.02 9.57
CA GLU A 241 -20.69 -18.27 9.05
C GLU A 241 -19.62 -19.36 9.20
N GLY A 242 -19.90 -20.34 10.06
CA GLY A 242 -18.94 -21.41 10.36
C GLY A 242 -17.60 -20.86 10.88
N PRO A 243 -16.46 -21.20 10.25
CA PRO A 243 -15.13 -20.74 10.70
C PRO A 243 -14.81 -19.31 10.28
N LEU A 244 -15.62 -18.69 9.43
CA LEU A 244 -15.35 -17.38 8.85
C LEU A 244 -16.10 -16.28 9.64
N SER A 245 -15.40 -15.21 9.98
CA SER A 245 -15.99 -14.03 10.59
C SER A 245 -15.47 -12.74 9.98
N ALA A 246 -16.32 -11.72 9.97
CA ALA A 246 -15.99 -10.36 9.60
C ALA A 246 -16.52 -9.39 10.66
N GLU A 247 -15.66 -8.51 11.14
CA GLU A 247 -16.01 -7.45 12.10
C GLU A 247 -15.65 -6.07 11.52
N ILE A 248 -16.58 -5.13 11.63
CA ILE A 248 -16.41 -3.75 11.22
C ILE A 248 -16.19 -2.89 12.48
N ALA A 249 -15.00 -2.34 12.64
CA ALA A 249 -14.65 -1.49 13.77
C ALA A 249 -14.45 -0.03 13.32
N GLU A 250 -15.23 0.88 13.92
CA GLU A 250 -15.08 2.32 13.68
C GLU A 250 -13.72 2.83 14.18
N THR A 251 -13.17 3.82 13.47
CA THR A 251 -11.93 4.50 13.88
C THR A 251 -12.20 5.97 14.17
N ASN A 252 -11.24 6.65 14.79
CA ASN A 252 -11.34 8.08 15.12
C ASN A 252 -11.28 9.03 13.89
N GLY A 253 -11.43 8.52 12.66
CA GLY A 253 -11.40 9.29 11.41
C GLY A 253 -12.31 8.69 10.35
N ASP A 254 -12.18 9.16 9.11
CA ASP A 254 -13.10 8.81 7.99
C ASP A 254 -12.94 7.37 7.45
N LEU A 255 -12.20 6.53 8.16
CA LEU A 255 -11.85 5.17 7.75
C LEU A 255 -12.35 4.17 8.77
N THR A 256 -12.51 2.93 8.32
CA THR A 256 -13.04 1.85 9.14
C THR A 256 -12.10 0.66 9.04
N ASP A 257 -11.98 -0.10 10.13
CA ASP A 257 -11.24 -1.36 10.13
C ASP A 257 -12.21 -2.49 9.83
N LEU A 258 -11.85 -3.33 8.86
CA LEU A 258 -12.46 -4.62 8.61
C LEU A 258 -11.51 -5.69 9.10
N ILE A 259 -11.91 -6.46 10.11
CA ILE A 259 -11.15 -7.59 10.65
C ILE A 259 -11.79 -8.87 10.15
N VAL A 260 -11.01 -9.69 9.46
CA VAL A 260 -11.46 -10.97 8.90
C VAL A 260 -10.67 -12.08 9.57
N SER A 261 -11.38 -13.08 10.06
CA SER A 261 -10.77 -14.25 10.70
C SER A 261 -11.31 -15.54 10.09
N ALA A 262 -10.45 -16.54 10.00
CA ALA A 262 -10.81 -17.88 9.53
C ALA A 262 -10.23 -18.93 10.48
N GLY A 263 -11.10 -19.51 11.31
CA GLY A 263 -10.69 -20.42 12.38
C GLY A 263 -9.76 -19.74 13.40
N THR A 264 -8.79 -20.49 13.91
CA THR A 264 -7.79 -20.00 14.87
C THR A 264 -6.49 -19.54 14.22
N ASP A 265 -6.34 -19.79 12.92
CA ASP A 265 -5.03 -19.79 12.25
C ASP A 265 -4.83 -18.58 11.33
N TYR A 266 -5.92 -17.85 11.04
CA TYR A 266 -5.89 -16.65 10.21
C TYR A 266 -6.72 -15.53 10.83
N GLU A 267 -6.09 -14.37 10.94
CA GLU A 267 -6.73 -13.10 11.22
C GLU A 267 -5.97 -12.02 10.45
N ALA A 268 -6.69 -11.16 9.75
CA ALA A 268 -6.15 -10.02 9.03
C ALA A 268 -7.08 -8.81 9.19
N GLY A 269 -6.47 -7.65 9.40
CA GLY A 269 -7.19 -6.38 9.45
C GLY A 269 -6.89 -5.52 8.23
N PHE A 270 -7.92 -4.83 7.75
CA PHE A 270 -7.88 -3.96 6.59
C PHE A 270 -8.50 -2.62 6.95
N ARG A 271 -7.76 -1.51 6.82
CA ARG A 271 -8.27 -0.16 7.08
C ARG A 271 -8.69 0.50 5.78
N GLY A 272 -9.99 0.52 5.53
CA GLY A 272 -10.62 0.92 4.27
C GLY A 272 -11.68 2.00 4.43
N GLN A 273 -12.50 2.16 3.40
CA GLN A 273 -13.62 3.10 3.37
C GLN A 273 -14.93 2.34 3.49
N LEU A 274 -15.75 2.72 4.48
CA LEU A 274 -17.12 2.24 4.62
C LEU A 274 -18.07 3.32 4.09
N THR A 275 -18.94 2.96 3.15
CA THR A 275 -19.98 3.84 2.61
C THR A 275 -21.35 3.20 2.81
N CYS A 276 -22.23 3.86 3.54
CA CYS A 276 -23.59 3.39 3.78
C CYS A 276 -24.61 4.22 3.01
N SER A 277 -25.59 3.55 2.43
CA SER A 277 -26.80 4.13 1.87
C SER A 277 -27.65 4.65 3.04
N GLY A 278 -27.87 5.96 3.09
CA GLY A 278 -28.73 6.60 4.10
C GLY A 278 -30.21 6.63 3.69
#